data_AF-A0A3S1K1V1-F1
#
_entry.id   AF-A0A3S1K1V1-F1
#
_cell.length_a   1.000
_cell.length_b   1.000
_cell.length_c   1.000
_cell.angle_alpha   90.00
_cell.angle_beta   90.00
_cell.angle_gamma   90.00
#
_symmetry.space_group_name_H-M   'P 1'
#
loop_
_entity.id
_entity.type
_entity.pdbx_description
1 polymer ?
#
loop_
_entity_poly.entity_id
_entity_poly.type
_entity_poly.pdbx_seq_one_letter_code
_entity_poly.pdbx_strand_id
1 'polypeptide(L)'
;VQVRGAVRVIEDQDWLARQISDLTVTQEAARKAPWAVTDAPASFIQSQIKGIVGLEIEITDMQGKWKVSQNRPIADRSGVAEGLESEGSNSPDMVRLVRSYGGLDDR
;
A
#
# COMPACT_ATOMS: atom_id res chain seq x y z
N VAL A 1 -6.40 6.33 2.00
CA VAL A 1 -5.87 7.40 1.12
C VAL A 1 -6.66 7.39 -0.16
N GLN A 2 -6.93 8.56 -0.75
CA GLN A 2 -7.49 8.70 -2.09
C GLN A 2 -6.45 9.41 -2.95
N VAL A 3 -6.15 8.84 -4.13
CA VAL A 3 -5.22 9.43 -5.11
C VAL A 3 -6.01 9.66 -6.40
N ARG A 4 -5.82 10.80 -7.02
CA ARG A 4 -6.48 11.19 -8.27
C ARG A 4 -5.43 11.62 -9.28
N GLY A 5 -5.74 11.41 -10.55
CA GLY A 5 -4.80 11.65 -11.63
C GLY A 5 -5.39 11.38 -13.00
N ALA A 6 -4.72 11.88 -14.04
CA ALA A 6 -5.01 11.52 -15.40
C ALA A 6 -4.48 10.11 -15.70
N VAL A 7 -5.28 9.29 -16.40
CA VAL A 7 -4.87 7.95 -16.82
C VAL A 7 -4.22 8.02 -18.19
N ARG A 8 -3.07 7.40 -18.35
CA ARG A 8 -2.43 7.08 -19.63
C ARG A 8 -2.46 5.57 -19.86
N VAL A 9 -2.96 5.16 -21.02
CA VAL A 9 -2.95 3.77 -21.46
C VAL A 9 -1.60 3.47 -22.10
N ILE A 10 -0.98 2.35 -21.74
CA ILE A 10 0.35 1.95 -22.20
C ILE A 10 0.30 0.50 -22.68
N GLU A 11 0.62 0.30 -23.96
CA GLU A 11 0.71 -1.02 -24.60
C GLU A 11 2.17 -1.42 -24.91
N ASP A 12 3.13 -0.57 -24.53
CA ASP A 12 4.56 -0.80 -24.73
C ASP A 12 5.04 -2.04 -23.95
N GLN A 13 5.47 -3.07 -24.68
CA GLN A 13 5.78 -4.37 -24.07
C GLN A 13 6.99 -4.32 -23.12
N ASP A 14 7.96 -3.45 -23.38
CA ASP A 14 9.15 -3.30 -22.52
C ASP A 14 8.79 -2.57 -21.22
N TRP A 15 7.89 -1.60 -21.27
CA TRP A 15 7.31 -0.96 -20.10
C TRP A 15 6.52 -1.97 -19.26
N LEU A 16 5.66 -2.77 -19.90
CA LEU A 16 4.89 -3.82 -19.22
C LEU A 16 5.80 -4.87 -18.57
N ALA A 17 6.82 -5.35 -19.29
CA ALA A 17 7.78 -6.32 -18.78
C ALA A 17 8.50 -5.81 -17.52
N ARG A 18 8.91 -4.53 -17.53
CA ARG A 18 9.54 -3.88 -16.36
C ARG A 18 8.58 -3.80 -15.18
N GLN A 19 7.34 -3.35 -15.38
CA GLN A 19 6.36 -3.26 -14.29
C GLN A 19 6.07 -4.63 -13.65
N ILE A 20 5.95 -5.69 -14.45
CA ILE A 20 5.72 -7.06 -13.96
C ILE A 20 6.94 -7.56 -13.16
N SER A 21 8.15 -7.28 -13.66
CA SER A 21 9.39 -7.62 -12.96
C SER A 21 9.49 -6.92 -11.61
N ASP A 22 9.28 -5.60 -11.56
CA ASP A 22 9.39 -4.79 -10.34
C ASP A 22 8.33 -5.20 -9.29
N LEU A 23 7.10 -5.47 -9.73
CA LEU A 23 6.04 -5.96 -8.86
C LEU A 23 6.37 -7.34 -8.30
N THR A 24 6.92 -8.24 -9.12
CA THR A 24 7.32 -9.58 -8.71
C THR A 24 8.43 -9.51 -7.67
N VAL A 25 9.47 -8.70 -7.91
CA VAL A 25 10.55 -8.47 -6.94
C VAL A 25 9.99 -7.97 -5.61
N THR A 26 9.06 -7.00 -5.65
CA THR A 26 8.47 -6.43 -4.43
C THR A 26 7.68 -7.47 -3.64
N GLN A 27 6.86 -8.27 -4.31
CA GLN A 27 5.96 -9.23 -3.64
C GLN A 27 6.68 -10.51 -3.18
N GLU A 28 7.74 -10.91 -3.88
CA GLU A 28 8.51 -12.12 -3.55
C GLU A 28 9.70 -11.83 -2.62
N ALA A 29 10.03 -10.57 -2.34
CA ALA A 29 11.18 -10.16 -1.54
C ALA A 29 11.26 -10.82 -0.14
N ALA A 30 10.12 -11.11 0.49
CA ALA A 30 10.06 -11.73 1.80
C ALA A 30 10.19 -13.27 1.77
N ARG A 31 10.22 -13.89 0.59
CA ARG A 31 10.30 -15.36 0.46
C ARG A 31 11.75 -15.82 0.63
N LYS A 32 11.93 -17.01 1.21
CA LYS A 32 13.26 -17.66 1.34
C LYS A 32 13.90 -17.96 -0.02
N ALA A 33 13.08 -18.24 -1.02
CA ALA A 33 13.48 -18.43 -2.40
C ALA A 33 12.55 -17.57 -3.28
N PRO A 34 12.88 -16.29 -3.49
CA PRO A 34 12.07 -15.40 -4.31
C PRO A 34 12.02 -15.90 -5.75
N TRP A 35 10.82 -15.97 -6.31
CA TRP A 35 10.64 -16.29 -7.72
C TRP A 35 10.91 -15.05 -8.58
N ALA A 36 11.61 -15.22 -9.70
CA ALA A 36 11.84 -14.17 -10.70
C ALA A 36 11.00 -14.43 -11.95
N VAL A 37 10.56 -13.37 -12.64
CA VAL A 37 9.81 -13.50 -13.90
C VAL A 37 10.56 -14.36 -14.92
N THR A 38 11.88 -14.23 -14.97
CA THR A 38 12.78 -14.98 -15.85
C THR A 38 12.92 -16.46 -15.52
N ASP A 39 12.38 -16.93 -14.39
CA ASP A 39 12.31 -18.36 -14.08
C ASP A 39 11.27 -19.07 -14.97
N ALA A 40 10.37 -18.33 -15.62
CA ALA A 40 9.48 -18.85 -16.64
C ALA A 40 10.12 -18.81 -18.06
N PRO A 41 9.70 -19.70 -18.98
CA PRO A 41 10.16 -19.66 -20.37
C PRO A 41 9.84 -18.32 -21.07
N ALA A 42 10.78 -17.80 -21.85
CA ALA A 42 10.63 -16.50 -22.53
C ALA A 42 9.36 -16.41 -23.41
N SER A 43 9.03 -17.48 -24.14
CA SER A 43 7.82 -17.54 -24.98
C SER A 43 6.53 -17.45 -24.16
N PHE A 44 6.52 -18.05 -22.97
CA PHE A 44 5.41 -17.96 -22.03
C PHE A 44 5.24 -16.53 -21.52
N ILE A 45 6.33 -15.90 -21.08
CA ILE A 45 6.33 -14.50 -20.61
C ILE A 45 5.78 -13.56 -21.69
N GLN A 46 6.31 -13.66 -22.92
CA GLN A 46 5.85 -12.84 -24.05
C GLN A 46 4.37 -13.06 -24.38
N SER A 47 3.88 -14.30 -24.28
CA SER A 47 2.46 -14.60 -24.50
C SER A 47 1.57 -13.96 -23.43
N GLN A 48 1.97 -13.99 -22.17
CA GLN A 48 1.21 -13.41 -21.07
C GLN A 48 1.15 -11.87 -21.18
N ILE A 49 2.27 -11.23 -21.53
CA ILE A 49 2.34 -9.76 -21.69
C ILE A 49 1.36 -9.25 -22.75
N LYS A 50 1.15 -10.00 -23.85
CA LYS A 50 0.21 -9.62 -24.92
C LYS A 50 -1.24 -9.45 -24.45
N GLY A 51 -1.61 -10.07 -23.33
CA GLY A 51 -2.94 -9.96 -22.74
C GLY A 51 -3.10 -8.81 -21.74
N ILE A 52 -2.06 -8.00 -21.53
CA ILE A 52 -2.03 -6.97 -20.49
C ILE A 52 -2.05 -5.58 -21.13
N VAL A 53 -2.92 -4.72 -20.60
CA VAL A 53 -2.92 -3.28 -20.89
C VAL A 53 -2.42 -2.55 -19.64
N GLY A 54 -1.37 -1.74 -19.81
CA GLY A 54 -0.81 -0.92 -18.75
C GLY A 54 -1.62 0.35 -18.55
N LEU A 55 -1.77 0.74 -17.30
CA LEU A 55 -2.35 2.03 -16.92
C LEU A 55 -1.35 2.76 -16.03
N GLU A 56 -1.00 3.98 -16.41
CA GLU A 56 -0.24 4.91 -15.59
C GLU A 56 -1.17 6.02 -15.13
N ILE A 57 -1.17 6.32 -13.83
CA ILE A 57 -1.96 7.40 -13.25
C ILE A 57 -0.98 8.50 -12.84
N GLU A 58 -0.96 9.60 -13.57
CA GLU A 58 -0.20 10.79 -13.18
C GLU A 58 -0.87 11.41 -11.95
N ILE A 59 -0.21 11.35 -10.78
CA ILE A 59 -0.78 11.84 -9.53
C ILE A 59 -0.90 13.37 -9.58
N THR A 60 -2.13 13.87 -9.58
CA THR A 60 -2.42 15.31 -9.53
C THR A 60 -2.98 15.75 -8.18
N ASP A 61 -3.60 14.85 -7.42
CA ASP A 61 -4.15 15.14 -6.09
C ASP A 61 -4.08 13.89 -5.20
N MET A 62 -3.84 14.10 -3.91
CA MET A 62 -3.82 13.05 -2.91
C MET A 62 -4.45 13.54 -1.60
N GLN A 63 -5.46 12.81 -1.13
CA GLN A 63 -6.17 13.12 0.10
C GLN A 63 -6.09 11.96 1.08
N GLY A 64 -5.60 12.26 2.28
CA GLY A 64 -5.62 11.37 3.44
C GLY A 64 -6.70 11.82 4.43
N LYS A 65 -7.34 10.86 5.11
CA LYS A 65 -8.19 11.14 6.27
C LYS A 65 -7.90 10.15 7.38
N TRP A 66 -7.44 10.68 8.50
CA TRP A 66 -7.28 9.91 9.73
C TRP A 66 -8.61 9.90 10.49
N LYS A 67 -9.13 8.71 10.80
CA LYS A 67 -10.27 8.53 11.70
C LYS A 67 -9.77 7.87 12.97
N VAL A 68 -9.37 8.68 13.93
CA VAL A 68 -8.68 8.20 15.15
C VAL A 68 -9.29 8.83 16.40
N SER A 69 -10.61 8.88 16.44
CA SER A 69 -11.40 9.38 17.59
C SER A 69 -11.13 10.84 17.96
N GLN A 70 -10.68 11.68 17.02
CA GLN A 70 -10.35 13.09 17.29
C GLN A 70 -11.52 13.92 17.84
N ASN A 71 -12.76 13.49 17.58
CA ASN A 71 -13.98 14.16 18.00
C ASN A 71 -14.53 13.69 19.36
N ARG A 72 -13.76 12.88 20.11
CA ARG A 72 -14.15 12.35 21.42
C ARG A 72 -13.39 13.07 22.56
N PRO A 73 -13.94 13.07 23.79
CA PRO A 73 -13.20 13.53 24.98
C PRO A 73 -11.86 12.82 25.14
N ILE A 74 -10.90 13.47 25.82
CA ILE A 74 -9.55 12.93 26.06
C ILE A 74 -9.60 11.52 26.64
N ALA A 75 -10.44 11.30 27.66
CA ALA A 75 -10.58 10.03 28.35
C ALA A 75 -10.96 8.87 27.39
N ASP A 76 -11.92 9.09 26.49
CA ASP A 76 -12.34 8.09 25.52
C ASP A 76 -11.21 7.72 24.55
N ARG A 77 -10.41 8.72 24.13
CA ARG A 77 -9.28 8.49 23.22
C ARG A 77 -8.17 7.71 23.91
N SER A 78 -7.84 8.06 25.17
CA SER A 78 -6.86 7.33 25.97
C SER A 78 -7.29 5.89 26.19
N GLY A 79 -8.57 5.67 26.55
CA GLY A 79 -9.12 4.34 26.72
C GLY A 79 -9.09 3.50 25.43
N VAL A 80 -9.31 4.11 24.26
CA VAL A 80 -9.13 3.42 22.97
C VAL A 80 -7.67 3.02 22.75
N ALA A 81 -6.70 3.92 23.00
CA ALA A 81 -5.29 3.59 22.83
C ALA A 81 -4.84 2.46 23.77
N GLU A 82 -5.20 2.55 25.05
CA GLU A 82 -4.88 1.54 26.07
C GLU A 82 -5.58 0.20 25.78
N GLY A 83 -6.85 0.24 25.37
CA GLY A 83 -7.60 -0.95 24.96
C GLY A 83 -6.92 -1.67 23.79
N LEU A 84 -6.58 -0.93 22.74
CA LEU A 84 -5.87 -1.47 21.57
C LEU A 84 -4.48 -2.02 21.90
N GLU A 85 -3.77 -1.42 22.87
CA GLU A 85 -2.50 -1.94 23.39
C GLU A 85 -2.70 -3.27 24.14
N SER A 86 -3.78 -3.38 24.91
CA SER A 86 -4.06 -4.55 25.77
C SER A 86 -4.63 -5.76 25.03
N GLU A 87 -5.37 -5.54 23.93
CA GLU A 87 -6.04 -6.62 23.18
C GLU A 87 -5.06 -7.54 22.42
N GLY A 88 -3.76 -7.23 22.39
CA GLY A 88 -2.73 -8.04 21.72
C GLY A 88 -2.91 -8.17 20.20
N SER A 89 -4.00 -7.62 19.64
CA SER A 89 -4.33 -7.70 18.23
C SER A 89 -3.65 -6.56 17.45
N ASN A 90 -2.41 -6.84 17.04
CA ASN A 90 -1.83 -6.51 15.72
C ASN A 90 -2.01 -5.11 15.10
N SER A 91 -2.30 -4.05 15.88
CA SER A 91 -2.39 -2.71 15.31
C SER A 91 -1.52 -1.68 16.05
N PRO A 92 -0.20 -1.93 16.23
CA PRO A 92 0.71 -0.94 16.81
C PRO A 92 0.68 0.38 16.03
N ASP A 93 0.43 0.30 14.73
CA ASP A 93 0.22 1.47 13.88
C ASP A 93 -1.04 2.25 14.28
N MET A 94 -2.16 1.59 14.55
CA MET A 94 -3.38 2.29 14.97
C MET A 94 -3.24 2.91 16.34
N VAL A 95 -2.58 2.24 17.29
CA VAL A 95 -2.25 2.82 18.60
C VAL A 95 -1.45 4.12 18.42
N ARG A 96 -0.37 4.07 17.64
CA ARG A 96 0.44 5.26 17.34
C ARG A 96 -0.40 6.37 16.70
N LEU A 97 -1.27 6.02 15.75
CA LEU A 97 -2.11 7.01 15.07
C LEU A 97 -3.14 7.66 16.00
N VAL A 98 -3.75 6.89 16.92
CA VAL A 98 -4.66 7.44 17.94
C VAL A 98 -3.92 8.37 18.89
N ARG A 99 -2.72 7.99 19.33
CA ARG A 99 -1.91 8.85 20.22
C ARG A 99 -1.52 10.17 19.53
N SER A 100 -0.93 10.09 18.34
CA SER A 100 -0.38 11.27 17.64
C SER A 100 -1.40 12.14 16.93
N TYR A 101 -2.43 11.56 16.31
CA TYR A 101 -3.43 12.32 15.56
C TYR A 101 -4.77 12.45 16.30
N GLY A 102 -4.95 11.74 17.42
CA GLY A 102 -6.04 11.94 18.36
C GLY A 102 -5.80 13.10 19.33
N GLY A 103 -4.60 13.69 19.35
CA GLY A 103 -4.25 14.80 20.25
C GLY A 103 -4.03 14.35 21.69
N LEU A 104 -3.42 13.18 21.88
CA LEU A 104 -2.96 12.67 23.18
C LEU A 104 -1.45 12.89 23.38
N ASP A 105 -0.70 13.05 22.30
CA ASP A 105 0.70 13.46 22.36
C ASP A 105 0.78 14.98 22.54
N ASP A 106 1.53 15.44 23.56
CA ASP A 106 1.92 16.85 23.69
C ASP A 106 2.88 17.18 22.53
N ARG A 107 2.48 18.09 21.64
CA ARG A 107 3.38 18.71 20.66
C ARG A 107 3.68 20.14 21.05
#